data_AF-T1E358-F1
#
_entry.id   AF-T1E358-F1
#
_cell.length_a   1.000
_cell.length_b   1.000
_cell.length_c   1.000
_cell.angle_alpha   90.00
_cell.angle_beta   90.00
_cell.angle_gamma   90.00
#
_symmetry.space_group_name_H-M   'P 1'
#
loop_
_entity.id
_entity.type
_entity.pdbx_description
1 polymer ?
#
loop_
_entity_poly.entity_id
_entity_poly.type
_entity_poly.pdbx_seq_one_letter_code
_entity_poly.pdbx_strand_id
1 'polypeptide(L)'
;MVIKVYISGMSGSKEVKKRQQRVTMILDSKHIPYSVIDITEPGQEAEKDFMQKNSEHNGQTISDQNPRHPLPPQMFNDAEYCGDYDDFDLANEVDNLEVFLKMEAPKPAAAAASSSEVSEDQQKNGDQEQDQSQVTEEATEDEDKENKTEEGANEV
;
A
#
# COMPACT_ATOMS: atom_id res chain seq x y z
N MET A 1 21.76 -1.48 10.71
CA MET A 1 20.55 -0.84 10.19
C MET A 1 20.66 -0.68 8.69
N VAL A 2 19.96 -1.54 7.96
CA VAL A 2 19.87 -1.50 6.49
C VAL A 2 18.40 -1.55 6.10
N ILE A 3 17.93 -0.51 5.40
CA ILE A 3 16.58 -0.52 4.83
C ILE A 3 16.57 -1.48 3.65
N LYS A 4 15.67 -2.46 3.68
CA LYS A 4 15.45 -3.43 2.61
C LYS A 4 14.11 -3.16 1.99
N VAL A 5 14.12 -2.93 0.68
CA VAL A 5 12.90 -2.76 -0.12
C VAL A 5 12.75 -3.98 -1.00
N TYR A 6 11.74 -4.78 -0.70
CA TYR A 6 11.41 -5.95 -1.50
C TYR A 6 10.60 -5.51 -2.72
N ILE A 7 11.09 -5.88 -3.89
CA ILE A 7 10.48 -5.57 -5.19
C ILE A 7 10.30 -6.85 -6.00
N SER A 8 9.61 -6.72 -7.12
CA SER A 8 9.33 -7.73 -8.12
C SER A 8 9.52 -7.09 -9.50
N GLY A 9 10.69 -7.34 -10.11
CA GLY A 9 11.01 -6.87 -11.46
C GLY A 9 10.08 -7.44 -12.52
N MET A 10 9.61 -8.67 -12.31
CA MET A 10 8.68 -9.36 -13.22
C MET A 10 7.19 -9.21 -12.85
N SER A 11 6.81 -8.21 -12.06
CA SER A 11 5.39 -8.02 -11.70
C SER A 11 4.50 -7.75 -12.91
N GLY A 12 3.39 -8.48 -13.03
CA GLY A 12 2.37 -8.28 -14.06
C GLY A 12 1.47 -7.06 -13.81
N SER A 13 1.43 -6.54 -12.57
CA SER A 13 0.62 -5.39 -12.21
C SER A 13 1.36 -4.08 -12.46
N LYS A 14 0.79 -3.23 -13.34
CA LYS A 14 1.33 -1.89 -13.62
C LYS A 14 1.34 -1.02 -12.36
N GLU A 15 0.35 -1.19 -11.49
CA GLU A 15 0.22 -0.43 -10.26
C GLU A 15 1.34 -0.78 -9.27
N VAL A 16 1.58 -2.08 -9.07
CA VAL A 16 2.71 -2.57 -8.25
C VAL A 16 4.04 -2.00 -8.78
N LYS A 17 4.26 -2.00 -10.10
CA LYS A 17 5.47 -1.38 -10.69
C LYS A 17 5.60 0.11 -10.38
N LYS A 18 4.52 0.88 -10.51
CA LYS A 18 4.51 2.32 -10.20
C LYS A 18 4.80 2.58 -8.72
N ARG A 19 4.16 1.82 -7.83
CA ARG A 19 4.36 1.91 -6.37
C ARG A 19 5.81 1.62 -5.99
N GLN A 20 6.39 0.54 -6.49
CA GLN A 20 7.80 0.21 -6.26
C GLN A 20 8.75 1.32 -6.75
N GLN A 21 8.54 1.82 -7.98
CA GLN A 21 9.35 2.90 -8.52
C GLN A 21 9.22 4.19 -7.70
N ARG A 22 8.01 4.49 -7.21
CA ARG A 22 7.77 5.67 -6.36
C ARG A 22 8.50 5.56 -5.04
N VAL A 23 8.49 4.39 -4.39
CA VAL A 23 9.24 4.16 -3.14
C VAL A 23 10.73 4.42 -3.37
N THR A 24 11.33 3.83 -4.41
CA THR A 24 12.77 4.05 -4.70
C THR A 24 13.08 5.52 -4.98
N MET A 25 12.24 6.20 -5.78
CA MET A 25 12.43 7.63 -6.09
C MET A 25 12.37 8.52 -4.85
N ILE A 26 11.47 8.22 -3.90
CA ILE A 26 11.35 8.98 -2.64
C ILE A 26 12.56 8.72 -1.74
N LEU A 27 12.98 7.47 -1.58
CA LEU A 27 14.15 7.12 -0.78
C LEU A 27 15.43 7.78 -1.32
N ASP A 28 15.61 7.77 -2.64
CA ASP A 28 16.73 8.46 -3.31
C ASP A 28 16.68 9.97 -3.05
N SER A 29 15.50 10.58 -3.15
CA SER A 29 15.29 12.02 -2.92
C SER A 29 15.56 12.44 -1.47
N LYS A 30 15.26 11.57 -0.51
CA LYS A 30 15.53 11.77 0.91
C LYS A 30 16.96 11.36 1.33
N HIS A 31 17.78 10.89 0.38
CA HIS A 31 19.14 10.40 0.61
C HIS A 31 19.23 9.28 1.67
N ILE A 32 18.20 8.44 1.76
CA ILE A 32 18.19 7.30 2.68
C ILE A 32 18.86 6.11 1.98
N PRO A 33 19.90 5.49 2.57
CA PRO A 33 20.51 4.30 1.97
C PRO A 33 19.60 3.08 2.14
N TYR A 34 19.31 2.39 1.04
CA TYR A 34 18.51 1.16 1.04
C TYR A 34 19.11 0.10 0.10
N SER A 35 18.71 -1.15 0.34
CA SER A 35 19.00 -2.31 -0.49
C SER A 35 17.72 -2.75 -1.18
N VAL A 36 17.79 -2.90 -2.50
CA VAL A 36 16.70 -3.45 -3.30
C VAL A 36 16.85 -4.96 -3.35
N ILE A 37 15.77 -5.69 -3.04
CA ILE A 37 15.72 -7.14 -3.06
C ILE A 37 14.65 -7.55 -4.05
N ASP A 38 15.04 -8.03 -5.23
CA ASP A 38 14.08 -8.53 -6.21
C ASP A 38 13.73 -10.00 -5.94
N ILE A 39 12.53 -10.22 -5.41
CA ILE A 39 12.02 -11.56 -5.08
C ILE A 39 11.71 -12.42 -6.31
N THR A 40 11.77 -11.83 -7.51
CA THR A 40 11.54 -12.55 -8.77
C THR A 40 12.83 -13.03 -9.43
N GLU A 41 13.99 -12.61 -8.92
CA GLU A 41 15.27 -13.09 -9.45
C GLU A 41 15.53 -14.55 -9.05
N PRO A 42 16.19 -15.34 -9.93
CA PRO A 42 16.56 -16.71 -9.62
C PRO A 42 17.47 -16.77 -8.37
N GLY A 43 17.07 -17.56 -7.37
CA GLY A 43 17.82 -17.73 -6.12
C GLY A 43 17.33 -16.87 -4.95
N GLN A 44 16.34 -15.99 -5.16
CA GLN A 44 15.73 -15.14 -4.11
C GLN A 44 14.43 -15.73 -3.51
N GLU A 45 14.27 -17.05 -3.57
CA GLU A 45 13.07 -17.74 -3.08
C GLU A 45 12.92 -17.60 -1.56
N ALA A 46 14.03 -17.60 -0.81
CA ALA A 46 14.02 -17.43 0.63
C ALA A 46 13.55 -16.02 1.03
N GLU A 47 13.96 -15.00 0.25
CA GLU A 47 13.61 -13.60 0.42
C GLU A 47 12.14 -13.36 0.09
N LYS A 48 11.63 -14.00 -0.97
CA LYS A 48 10.20 -14.04 -1.29
C LYS A 48 9.39 -14.59 -0.11
N ASP A 49 9.79 -15.75 0.42
CA ASP A 49 9.10 -16.39 1.52
C ASP A 49 9.22 -15.61 2.82
N PHE A 50 10.36 -14.97 3.05
CA PHE A 50 10.58 -14.08 4.18
C PHE A 50 9.61 -12.90 4.14
N MET A 51 9.54 -12.19 3.00
CA MET A 51 8.61 -11.08 2.81
C MET A 51 7.17 -11.53 3.06
N GLN A 52 6.74 -12.64 2.44
CA GLN A 52 5.36 -13.12 2.57
C GLN A 52 4.97 -13.58 3.97
N LYS A 53 5.92 -14.04 4.80
CA LYS A 53 5.67 -14.50 6.17
C LYS A 53 5.75 -13.38 7.21
N ASN A 54 6.56 -12.35 6.96
CA ASN A 54 6.85 -11.30 7.93
C ASN A 54 6.15 -9.97 7.61
N SER A 55 5.52 -9.83 6.44
CA SER A 55 4.66 -8.68 6.15
C SER A 55 3.35 -8.78 6.90
N GLU A 56 2.97 -7.71 7.61
CA GLU A 56 1.68 -7.62 8.31
C GLU A 56 0.57 -7.09 7.39
N HIS A 57 0.93 -6.28 6.38
CA HIS A 57 -0.02 -5.77 5.38
C HIS A 57 0.19 -6.41 4.01
N ASN A 58 -0.93 -6.67 3.33
CA ASN A 58 -0.92 -7.39 2.06
C ASN A 58 -0.66 -6.48 0.84
N GLY A 59 -0.59 -5.15 1.00
CA GLY A 59 -0.38 -4.23 -0.11
C GLY A 59 -1.53 -4.23 -1.12
N GLN A 60 -2.76 -4.03 -0.63
CA GLN A 60 -3.96 -4.00 -1.48
C GLN A 60 -3.85 -2.96 -2.60
N THR A 61 -4.35 -3.31 -3.78
CA THR A 61 -4.34 -2.43 -4.95
C THR A 61 -5.75 -2.28 -5.48
N ILE A 62 -5.98 -1.28 -6.34
CA ILE A 62 -7.29 -1.08 -6.99
C ILE A 62 -7.70 -2.33 -7.80
N SER A 63 -6.73 -3.04 -8.39
CA SER A 63 -6.97 -4.24 -9.19
C SER A 63 -7.10 -5.52 -8.37
N ASP A 64 -6.55 -5.53 -7.15
CA ASP A 64 -6.60 -6.66 -6.23
C ASP A 64 -6.79 -6.13 -4.80
N GLN A 65 -8.06 -6.03 -4.40
CA GLN A 65 -8.46 -5.45 -3.12
C GLN A 65 -8.16 -6.38 -1.93
N ASN A 66 -8.00 -7.68 -2.16
CA ASN A 66 -7.70 -8.64 -1.11
C ASN A 66 -6.64 -9.64 -1.58
N PRO A 67 -5.37 -9.19 -1.69
CA PRO A 67 -4.29 -10.05 -2.16
C PRO A 67 -4.14 -11.26 -1.25
N ARG A 68 -3.97 -12.44 -1.83
CA ARG A 68 -3.74 -13.67 -1.07
C ARG A 68 -2.40 -13.67 -0.32
N HIS A 69 -1.43 -12.94 -0.86
CA HIS A 69 -0.09 -12.79 -0.32
C HIS A 69 0.33 -11.33 -0.42
N PRO A 70 1.21 -10.87 0.48
CA PRO A 70 1.77 -9.53 0.43
C PRO A 70 2.35 -9.18 -0.93
N LEU A 71 1.87 -8.08 -1.51
CA LEU A 71 2.34 -7.55 -2.78
C LEU A 71 3.47 -6.54 -2.54
N PRO A 72 4.55 -6.58 -3.34
CA PRO A 72 5.57 -5.54 -3.35
C PRO A 72 4.99 -4.16 -3.74
N PRO A 73 5.59 -3.04 -3.29
CA PRO A 73 6.78 -2.96 -2.44
C PRO A 73 6.46 -3.24 -0.97
N GLN A 74 7.40 -3.88 -0.29
CA GLN A 74 7.35 -4.15 1.15
C GLN A 74 8.66 -3.69 1.78
N MET A 75 8.59 -2.89 2.85
CA MET A 75 9.76 -2.29 3.47
C MET A 75 10.07 -2.95 4.80
N PHE A 76 11.35 -3.24 4.99
CA PHE A 76 11.88 -3.81 6.22
C PHE A 76 13.12 -3.04 6.64
N ASN A 77 13.32 -2.94 7.94
CA ASN A 77 14.55 -2.52 8.53
C ASN A 77 15.29 -3.75 9.07
N ASP A 78 16.35 -4.16 8.39
CA ASP A 78 17.07 -5.40 8.64
C ASP A 78 16.17 -6.66 8.54
N ALA A 79 15.47 -7.04 9.62
CA ALA A 79 14.49 -8.12 9.65
C ALA A 79 13.12 -7.68 10.21
N GLU A 80 13.01 -6.43 10.64
CA GLU A 80 11.80 -5.87 11.23
C GLU A 80 10.92 -5.26 10.14
N TYR A 81 9.63 -5.61 10.13
CA TYR A 81 8.67 -5.06 9.19
C TYR A 81 8.42 -3.57 9.47
N CYS A 82 8.50 -2.73 8.43
CA CYS A 82 8.19 -1.30 8.51
C CYS A 82 6.77 -1.01 8.02
N GLY A 83 6.39 -1.57 6.88
CA GLY A 83 5.08 -1.35 6.26
C GLY A 83 5.05 -1.67 4.78
N ASP A 84 3.89 -1.42 4.17
CA ASP A 84 3.69 -1.53 2.72
C ASP A 84 3.73 -0.14 2.04
N TYR A 85 3.38 -0.10 0.75
CA TYR A 85 3.35 1.15 0.00
C TYR A 85 2.44 2.23 0.62
N ASP A 86 1.25 1.88 1.07
CA ASP A 86 0.25 2.86 1.52
C ASP A 86 0.72 3.47 2.85
N ASP A 87 1.29 2.66 3.75
CA ASP A 87 1.91 3.14 4.99
C ASP A 87 3.09 4.10 4.71
N PHE A 88 3.92 3.76 3.72
CA PHE A 88 5.08 4.58 3.33
C PHE A 88 4.68 5.91 2.69
N ASP A 89 3.67 5.90 1.81
CA ASP A 89 3.19 7.12 1.17
C ASP A 89 2.60 8.05 2.22
N LEU A 90 1.82 7.52 3.17
CA LEU A 90 1.32 8.28 4.32
C LEU A 90 2.46 8.87 5.16
N ALA A 91 3.47 8.05 5.51
CA ALA A 91 4.63 8.51 6.28
C ALA A 91 5.42 9.61 5.55
N ASN A 92 5.51 9.53 4.22
CA ASN A 92 6.13 10.56 3.39
C ASN A 92 5.28 11.86 3.36
N GLU A 93 3.96 11.76 3.30
CA GLU A 93 3.06 12.93 3.33
C GLU A 93 3.14 13.71 4.65
N VAL A 94 3.32 13.00 5.77
CA VAL A 94 3.45 13.61 7.11
C VAL A 94 4.90 13.87 7.54
N ASP A 95 5.86 13.70 6.63
CA ASP A 95 7.31 13.86 6.85
C ASP A 95 7.89 13.04 8.04
N ASN A 96 7.32 11.85 8.30
CA ASN A 96 7.76 10.92 9.35
C ASN A 96 8.43 9.65 8.78
N LEU A 97 9.10 9.77 7.64
CA LEU A 97 9.68 8.62 6.95
C LEU A 97 10.75 7.90 7.78
N GLU A 98 11.55 8.64 8.55
CA GLU A 98 12.56 8.07 9.45
C GLU A 98 11.92 7.20 10.54
N VAL A 99 10.80 7.64 11.11
CA VAL A 99 10.06 6.90 12.13
C VAL A 99 9.41 5.65 11.52
N PHE A 100 8.80 5.79 10.34
CA PHE A 100 8.21 4.68 9.60
C PHE A 100 9.24 3.58 9.28
N LEU A 101 10.42 3.99 8.79
CA LEU A 101 11.53 3.09 8.49
C LEU A 101 12.24 2.57 9.74
N LYS A 102 11.72 2.90 10.94
CA LYS A 102 12.28 2.53 12.25
C LYS A 102 13.75 2.91 12.35
N MET A 103 14.11 4.05 11.75
CA MET A 103 15.44 4.61 11.87
C MET A 103 15.59 5.16 13.27
N GLU A 104 16.66 4.77 13.97
CA GLU A 104 17.06 5.51 15.16
C GLU A 104 17.22 6.97 14.72
N ALA A 105 16.33 7.84 15.22
CA ALA A 105 16.41 9.27 14.97
C ALA A 105 17.86 9.72 15.20
N PRO A 106 18.43 10.60 14.36
CA PRO A 106 19.77 11.12 14.59
C PRO A 106 19.73 11.81 15.94
N LYS A 107 20.30 11.13 16.94
CA LYS A 107 20.36 11.55 18.33
C LYS A 107 20.69 13.04 18.38
N PRO A 108 19.76 13.95 18.75
CA PRO A 108 20.21 15.20 19.30
C PRO A 108 21.01 14.78 20.53
N ALA A 109 22.22 15.30 20.69
CA ALA A 109 23.09 14.95 21.80
C ALA A 109 22.51 15.46 23.14
N ALA A 110 21.36 14.93 23.60
CA ALA A 110 20.79 15.02 24.94
C ALA A 110 19.44 14.25 24.98
N ALA A 111 19.30 13.34 25.95
CA ALA A 111 18.08 12.59 26.34
C ALA A 111 17.62 11.50 25.35
N ALA A 112 17.84 10.19 25.53
CA ALA A 112 17.57 9.29 26.66
C ALA A 112 16.08 9.19 27.06
N ALA A 113 15.47 8.06 26.62
CA ALA A 113 14.30 7.35 27.15
C ALA A 113 12.90 7.97 26.98
N SER A 114 12.10 7.38 26.08
CA SER A 114 10.67 7.04 26.23
C SER A 114 10.17 6.38 24.94
N SER A 115 9.20 5.49 24.88
CA SER A 115 8.57 4.53 25.79
C SER A 115 7.71 3.71 24.84
N SER A 116 7.83 2.39 24.89
CA SER A 116 6.88 1.48 24.24
C SER A 116 5.57 1.58 25.01
N GLU A 117 4.56 2.25 24.45
CA GLU A 117 3.18 2.15 24.93
C GLU A 117 2.26 1.97 23.72
N VAL A 118 1.94 0.70 23.49
CA VAL A 118 0.82 0.22 22.69
C VAL A 118 -0.43 0.51 23.53
N SER A 119 -1.27 1.44 23.10
CA SER A 119 -2.60 1.63 23.68
C SER A 119 -3.59 0.77 22.91
N GLU A 120 -3.92 -0.38 23.50
CA GLU A 120 -5.16 -1.11 23.23
C GLU A 120 -6.34 -0.23 23.66
N ASP A 121 -7.25 0.10 22.74
CA ASP A 121 -8.60 0.50 23.09
C ASP A 121 -9.58 -0.48 22.43
N GLN A 122 -9.97 -1.45 23.25
CA GLN A 122 -10.99 -2.44 23.01
C GLN A 122 -12.19 -2.04 23.88
N GLN A 123 -13.25 -1.50 23.27
CA GLN A 123 -14.54 -1.38 23.97
C GLN A 123 -15.71 -1.96 23.14
N LYS A 124 -16.50 -2.73 23.87
CA LYS A 124 -17.44 -3.79 23.50
C LYS A 124 -18.87 -3.29 23.21
N ASN A 125 -19.48 -3.88 22.18
CA ASN A 125 -20.69 -4.75 22.18
C ASN A 125 -22.10 -4.22 22.59
N GLY A 126 -23.10 -4.55 21.75
CA GLY A 126 -24.51 -4.87 22.11
C GLY A 126 -25.56 -3.84 21.65
N ASP A 127 -26.27 -3.99 20.51
CA ASP A 127 -27.40 -4.88 20.15
C ASP A 127 -28.81 -4.30 20.44
N GLN A 128 -29.67 -4.45 19.43
CA GLN A 128 -31.14 -4.65 19.46
C GLN A 128 -32.11 -3.55 18.96
N GLU A 129 -32.68 -3.80 17.76
CA GLU A 129 -34.11 -3.77 17.32
C GLU A 129 -34.94 -2.46 17.47
N GLN A 130 -35.94 -2.09 16.65
CA GLN A 130 -36.68 -2.65 15.51
C GLN A 130 -37.57 -1.51 14.92
N ASP A 131 -37.99 -1.69 13.66
CA ASP A 131 -39.34 -1.37 13.13
C ASP A 131 -39.67 -0.07 12.34
N GLN A 132 -40.00 -0.34 11.06
CA GLN A 132 -41.10 0.14 10.21
C GLN A 132 -41.23 1.57 9.65
N SER A 133 -41.12 1.58 8.31
CA SER A 133 -42.12 2.06 7.33
C SER A 133 -42.39 3.55 7.16
N GLN A 134 -42.09 4.07 5.96
CA GLN A 134 -43.15 4.48 5.02
C GLN A 134 -42.62 4.68 3.59
N VAL A 135 -43.39 4.13 2.66
CA VAL A 135 -43.31 4.26 1.20
C VAL A 135 -44.02 5.55 0.80
N THR A 136 -43.45 6.32 -0.13
CA THR A 136 -44.25 7.03 -1.16
C THR A 136 -43.49 7.08 -2.48
N GLU A 137 -44.13 6.53 -3.50
CA GLU A 137 -43.89 6.65 -4.95
C GLU A 137 -44.09 8.14 -5.38
N GLU A 138 -43.71 8.68 -6.55
CA GLU A 138 -43.74 8.22 -7.94
C GLU A 138 -42.82 9.11 -8.82
N ALA A 139 -42.41 8.52 -9.97
CA ALA A 139 -42.26 9.01 -11.36
C ALA A 139 -41.97 10.51 -11.65
N THR A 140 -41.13 10.88 -12.62
CA THR A 140 -41.19 10.63 -14.09
C THR A 140 -39.77 10.78 -14.71
N GLU A 141 -39.29 9.89 -15.60
CA GLU A 141 -39.39 9.93 -17.09
C GLU A 141 -38.96 11.29 -17.69
N ASP A 142 -38.03 11.44 -18.64
CA ASP A 142 -37.86 10.81 -19.97
C ASP A 142 -36.48 11.25 -20.53
N GLU A 143 -35.64 10.36 -21.05
CA GLU A 143 -35.47 9.94 -22.45
C GLU A 143 -34.44 10.71 -23.32
N ASP A 144 -33.53 9.88 -23.85
CA ASP A 144 -33.03 9.83 -25.23
C ASP A 144 -32.29 11.00 -25.89
N LYS A 145 -31.05 10.69 -26.33
CA LYS A 145 -30.81 10.47 -27.76
C LYS A 145 -29.46 9.82 -28.04
N GLU A 146 -29.52 8.54 -28.43
CA GLU A 146 -28.63 7.98 -29.44
C GLU A 146 -28.65 8.87 -30.70
N ASN A 147 -27.47 9.14 -31.27
CA ASN A 147 -27.38 9.54 -32.67
C ASN A 147 -26.49 8.57 -33.43
N LYS A 148 -26.98 8.20 -34.60
CA LYS A 148 -26.61 7.07 -35.43
C LYS A 148 -25.91 7.59 -36.70
N THR A 149 -24.90 6.85 -37.15
CA THR A 149 -24.39 6.75 -38.55
C THR A 149 -23.63 7.94 -39.14
N GLU A 150 -22.44 7.67 -39.66
CA GLU A 150 -22.15 7.91 -41.09
C GLU A 150 -21.12 6.91 -41.62
N GLU A 151 -21.45 6.35 -42.79
CA GLU A 151 -20.59 5.54 -43.66
C GLU A 151 -19.35 6.32 -44.10
N GLY A 152 -18.23 5.60 -44.23
CA GLY A 152 -17.05 6.07 -44.93
C GLY A 152 -16.36 4.88 -45.59
N ALA A 153 -16.83 4.52 -46.79
CA ALA A 153 -16.08 3.70 -47.72
C ALA A 153 -14.75 4.39 -48.04
N ASN A 154 -13.64 3.65 -47.97
CA ASN A 154 -12.41 4.02 -48.64
C ASN A 154 -11.79 2.78 -49.26
N GLU A 155 -11.53 2.87 -50.57
CA GLU A 155 -10.86 1.91 -51.43
C GLU A 155 -9.51 1.45 -50.85
N VAL A 156 -9.17 0.15 -50.99
CA VAL A 156 -8.16 -0.41 -51.92
C VAL A 156 -8.44 -1.91 -52.10
#